data_AF-A0A3D2FRL9-F1
#
_entry.id   AF-A0A3D2FRL9-F1
#
_cell.length_a   1.000
_cell.length_b   1.000
_cell.length_c   1.000
_cell.angle_alpha   90.00
_cell.angle_beta   90.00
_cell.angle_gamma   90.00
#
_symmetry.space_group_name_H-M   'P 1'
#
loop_
_entity.id
_entity.type
_entity.pdbx_description
1 polymer ?
#
loop_
_entity_poly.entity_id
_entity_poly.type
_entity_poly.pdbx_seq_one_letter_code
_entity_poly.pdbx_strand_id
1 'polypeptide(L)'
;MNFKTYKKLIVISGLIFIGCDIQDVDSPYIERITVFANIQANLPMLDTLFVSRTASIDEKIDSEQLWISNAIVKISDGKQIETAFPVTGRPGRYLTRKDYFYRPGTKYNLT
;
A
#
# COMPACT_ATOMS: atom_id res chain seq x y z
N MET A 1 -12.99 -0.51 -60.47
CA MET A 1 -12.81 0.23 -59.19
C MET A 1 -11.76 1.32 -59.42
N ASN A 2 -12.05 2.58 -59.10
CA ASN A 2 -11.22 3.74 -59.51
C ASN A 2 -9.88 3.76 -58.75
N PHE A 3 -8.76 4.03 -59.44
CA PHE A 3 -7.40 4.09 -58.86
C PHE A 3 -7.32 5.03 -57.64
N LYS A 4 -8.14 6.09 -57.64
CA LYS A 4 -8.27 7.05 -56.55
C LYS A 4 -8.88 6.43 -55.28
N THR A 5 -9.81 5.48 -55.44
CA THR A 5 -10.44 4.75 -54.32
C THR A 5 -9.50 3.71 -53.73
N TYR A 6 -8.68 3.06 -54.57
CA TYR A 6 -7.67 2.10 -54.13
C TYR A 6 -6.59 2.74 -53.24
N LYS A 7 -6.11 3.94 -53.60
CA LYS A 7 -5.16 4.70 -52.77
C LYS A 7 -5.70 5.03 -51.38
N LYS A 8 -6.98 5.43 -51.27
CA LYS A 8 -7.61 5.71 -49.97
C LYS A 8 -7.71 4.46 -49.10
N LEU A 9 -8.00 3.31 -49.71
CA LEU A 9 -8.15 2.04 -49.00
C LEU A 9 -6.79 1.51 -48.49
N ILE A 10 -5.70 1.74 -49.23
CA ILE A 10 -4.33 1.46 -48.76
C ILE A 10 -3.97 2.33 -47.54
N VAL A 11 -4.29 3.63 -47.58
CA VAL A 11 -3.99 4.54 -46.47
C VAL A 11 -4.75 4.14 -45.19
N ILE A 12 -6.02 3.76 -45.33
CA ILE A 12 -6.83 3.27 -44.20
C ILE A 12 -6.31 1.93 -43.66
N SER A 13 -5.91 1.01 -44.53
CA SER A 13 -5.32 -0.27 -44.12
C SER A 13 -4.00 -0.08 -43.35
N GLY A 14 -3.14 0.84 -43.80
CA GLY A 14 -1.88 1.15 -43.11
C GLY A 14 -2.06 1.73 -41.70
N LEU A 15 -3.13 2.48 -41.46
CA LEU A 15 -3.47 3.03 -40.13
C LEU A 15 -3.86 1.95 -39.11
N ILE A 16 -4.26 0.75 -39.54
CA ILE A 16 -4.63 -0.36 -38.64
C ILE A 16 -3.38 -1.09 -38.11
N PHE A 17 -2.25 -1.02 -38.83
CA PHE A 17 -1.00 -1.71 -38.46
C PHE A 17 -0.06 -0.91 -37.54
N ILE A 18 -0.39 0.36 -37.24
CA ILE A 18 0.33 1.19 -36.23
C ILE A 18 -0.29 1.07 -34.84
N GLY A 19 -1.00 -0.04 -34.56
CA GLY A 19 -1.36 -0.40 -33.19
C GLY A 19 -0.10 -0.47 -32.33
N CYS A 20 -0.06 0.34 -31.28
CA CYS A 20 1.04 0.36 -30.33
C CYS A 20 1.12 -1.01 -29.63
N ASP A 21 2.24 -1.72 -29.79
CA ASP A 21 2.60 -2.81 -28.89
C ASP A 21 2.94 -2.14 -27.55
N ILE A 22 1.93 -1.96 -26.70
CA ILE A 22 2.16 -1.53 -25.32
C ILE A 22 2.83 -2.73 -24.65
N GLN A 23 4.16 -2.73 -24.70
CA GLN A 23 4.95 -3.61 -23.88
C GLN A 23 4.69 -3.18 -22.44
N ASP A 24 3.75 -3.88 -21.81
CA ASP A 24 3.58 -3.88 -20.37
C ASP A 24 4.84 -4.57 -19.83
N VAL A 25 5.92 -3.80 -19.74
CA VAL A 25 7.14 -4.26 -19.08
C VAL A 25 6.73 -4.40 -17.63
N ASP A 26 6.48 -5.64 -17.20
CA ASP A 26 6.18 -5.99 -15.82
C ASP A 26 7.13 -5.21 -14.92
N SER A 27 6.58 -4.23 -14.20
CA SER A 27 7.36 -3.46 -13.24
C SER A 27 7.79 -4.44 -12.15
N PRO A 28 9.11 -4.59 -11.89
CA PRO A 28 9.57 -5.60 -10.95
C PRO A 28 8.94 -5.34 -9.59
N TYR A 29 8.44 -6.40 -8.96
CA TYR A 29 7.90 -6.31 -7.61
C TYR A 29 8.96 -5.75 -6.65
N ILE A 30 8.58 -4.75 -5.86
CA ILE A 30 9.40 -4.18 -4.79
C ILE A 30 8.66 -4.41 -3.49
N GLU A 31 9.30 -5.15 -2.58
CA GLU A 31 8.77 -5.36 -1.23
C GLU A 31 8.60 -4.03 -0.48
N ARG A 32 7.46 -3.87 0.18
CA ARG A 32 7.11 -2.67 0.97
C ARG A 32 6.58 -3.08 2.33
N ILE A 33 6.76 -2.21 3.32
CA ILE A 33 6.10 -2.33 4.62
C ILE A 33 4.74 -1.64 4.53
N THR A 34 3.70 -2.30 5.04
CA THR A 34 2.36 -1.76 5.21
C THR A 34 2.07 -1.56 6.69
N VAL A 35 1.62 -0.37 7.03
CA VAL A 35 1.20 -0.03 8.39
C VAL A 35 -0.24 0.50 8.34
N PHE A 36 -1.12 -0.09 9.16
CA PHE A 36 -2.51 0.33 9.26
C PHE A 36 -2.90 0.52 10.72
N ALA A 37 -3.58 1.62 11.03
CA ALA A 37 -4.07 1.90 12.38
C ALA A 37 -5.45 2.54 12.31
N ASN A 38 -6.34 2.09 13.20
CA ASN A 38 -7.60 2.77 13.46
C ASN A 38 -7.46 3.60 14.74
N ILE A 39 -7.60 4.92 14.62
CA ILE A 39 -7.54 5.85 15.74
C ILE A 39 -8.81 6.69 15.77
N GLN A 40 -9.30 6.98 16.97
CA GLN A 40 -10.48 7.78 17.19
C GLN A 40 -10.16 8.99 18.06
N ALA A 41 -10.70 10.14 17.68
CA ALA A 41 -10.49 11.37 18.44
C ALA A 41 -11.07 11.25 19.85
N ASN A 42 -10.35 11.85 20.82
CA ASN A 42 -10.66 11.87 22.25
C ASN A 42 -10.71 10.49 22.92
N LEU A 43 -10.15 9.46 22.29
CA LEU A 43 -10.08 8.12 22.84
C LEU A 43 -8.65 7.58 22.74
N PRO A 44 -8.28 6.63 23.62
CA PRO A 44 -7.08 5.84 23.39
C PRO A 44 -7.29 4.90 22.21
N MET A 45 -6.20 4.27 21.76
CA MET A 45 -6.25 3.25 20.71
C MET A 45 -7.15 2.10 21.15
N LEU A 46 -8.29 1.92 20.45
CA LEU A 46 -9.30 0.90 20.78
C LEU A 46 -9.00 -0.46 20.14
N ASP A 47 -8.41 -0.44 18.95
CA ASP A 47 -7.96 -1.63 18.23
C ASP A 47 -6.46 -1.54 17.95
N THR A 48 -5.83 -2.67 17.66
CA THR A 48 -4.40 -2.75 17.38
C THR A 48 -4.03 -2.08 16.08
N LEU A 49 -2.85 -1.48 16.04
CA LEU A 49 -2.12 -1.19 14.81
C LEU A 49 -1.58 -2.48 14.20
N PHE A 50 -1.54 -2.55 12.87
CA PHE A 50 -1.07 -3.68 12.09
C PHE A 50 0.18 -3.32 11.30
N VAL A 51 1.17 -4.21 11.30
CA VAL A 51 2.42 -4.09 10.52
C VAL A 51 2.67 -5.40 9.77
N SER A 52 2.73 -5.30 8.45
CA SER A 52 3.10 -6.41 7.58
C SER A 52 4.05 -5.96 6.49
N ARG A 53 4.68 -6.90 5.80
CA ARG A 53 5.25 -6.65 4.47
C ARG A 53 4.27 -7.05 3.37
N THR A 54 4.44 -6.48 2.19
CA THR A 54 3.78 -6.97 0.98
C THR A 54 4.43 -8.29 0.53
N ALA A 55 3.77 -8.99 -0.39
CA ALA A 55 4.28 -10.18 -1.05
C ALA A 55 4.10 -10.05 -2.57
N SER A 56 4.94 -10.75 -3.35
CA SER A 56 4.72 -10.84 -4.79
C SER A 56 3.53 -11.75 -5.11
N ILE A 57 2.93 -11.60 -6.29
CA ILE A 57 1.79 -12.43 -6.73
C ILE A 57 2.19 -13.90 -6.89
N ASP A 58 3.43 -14.16 -7.31
CA ASP A 58 4.01 -15.49 -7.49
C ASP A 58 4.68 -16.05 -6.22
N GLU A 59 4.75 -15.26 -5.14
CA GLU A 59 5.32 -15.68 -3.87
C GLU A 59 4.39 -16.68 -3.17
N LYS A 60 4.80 -17.95 -3.09
CA LYS A 60 4.08 -18.99 -2.33
C LYS A 60 4.35 -18.85 -0.84
N ILE A 61 3.59 -17.98 -0.18
CA ILE A 61 3.69 -17.72 1.25
C ILE A 61 2.31 -17.65 1.91
N ASP A 62 2.22 -18.09 3.16
CA ASP A 62 1.01 -17.93 3.98
C ASP A 62 0.92 -16.49 4.51
N SER A 63 -0.28 -15.93 4.57
CA SER A 63 -0.49 -14.55 5.05
C SER A 63 0.00 -14.32 6.47
N GLU A 64 -0.03 -15.33 7.34
CA GLU A 64 0.44 -15.21 8.72
C GLU A 64 1.95 -14.99 8.82
N GLN A 65 2.70 -15.35 7.77
CA GLN A 65 4.15 -15.15 7.71
C GLN A 65 4.54 -13.74 7.25
N LEU A 66 3.58 -12.91 6.82
CA LEU A 66 3.81 -11.54 6.39
C LEU A 66 3.84 -10.54 7.55
N TRP A 67 3.39 -10.94 8.74
CA TRP A 67 3.35 -10.09 9.93
C TRP A 67 4.74 -9.80 10.48
N ILE A 68 5.02 -8.52 10.76
CA ILE A 68 6.31 -8.08 11.32
C ILE A 68 6.17 -7.95 12.84
N SER A 69 6.84 -8.81 13.60
CA SER A 69 6.69 -8.89 15.07
C SER A 69 7.69 -8.07 15.89
N ASN A 70 8.70 -7.50 15.25
CA ASN A 70 9.81 -6.79 15.88
C ASN A 70 10.03 -5.38 15.27
N ALA A 71 8.97 -4.75 14.78
CA ALA A 71 9.03 -3.37 14.30
C ALA A 71 9.08 -2.38 15.47
N ILE A 72 9.73 -1.24 15.25
CA ILE A 72 9.61 -0.07 16.13
C ILE A 72 8.62 0.87 15.45
N VAL A 73 7.39 0.91 15.96
CA VAL A 73 6.34 1.72 15.35
C VAL A 73 6.13 2.99 16.15
N LYS A 74 6.16 4.13 15.46
CA LYS A 74 6.00 5.45 16.07
C LYS A 74 4.82 6.19 15.44
N ILE A 75 4.02 6.80 16.30
CA ILE A 75 2.92 7.67 15.90
C ILE A 75 3.26 9.09 16.36
N SER A 76 3.25 10.04 15.44
CA SER A 76 3.63 11.43 15.72
C SER A 76 2.57 12.41 15.26
N ASP A 77 2.25 13.40 16.10
CA ASP A 77 1.44 14.58 15.72
C ASP A 77 2.31 15.76 15.24
N GLY A 78 3.62 15.51 15.04
CA GLY A 78 4.61 16.53 14.71
C GLY A 78 5.21 17.25 15.93
N LYS A 79 4.65 17.09 17.13
CA LYS A 79 5.16 17.66 18.39
C LYS A 79 5.55 16.59 19.40
N GLN A 80 4.72 15.55 19.50
CA GLN A 80 4.87 14.42 20.40
C GLN A 80 4.96 13.14 19.58
N ILE A 81 5.78 12.21 20.07
CA ILE A 81 5.96 10.88 19.49
C ILE A 81 5.52 9.86 20.53
N GLU A 82 4.57 9.01 20.16
CA GLU A 82 4.15 7.86 20.94
C GLU A 82 4.65 6.58 20.26
N THR A 83 5.18 5.64 21.05
CA THR A 83 5.64 4.35 20.54
C THR A 83 4.54 3.31 20.72
N ALA A 84 4.23 2.56 19.67
CA ALA A 84 3.35 1.40 19.78
C ALA A 84 4.19 0.14 20.06
N PHE A 85 3.78 -0.63 21.06
CA PHE A 85 4.48 -1.83 21.52
C PHE A 85 3.80 -3.10 21.00
N PRO A 86 4.57 -4.16 20.69
CA PRO A 86 4.04 -5.41 20.17
C PRO A 86 3.10 -6.07 21.18
N VAL A 87 2.02 -6.67 20.67
CA VAL A 87 1.03 -7.39 21.47
C VAL A 87 1.45 -8.86 21.57
N THR A 88 1.64 -9.34 22.79
CA THR A 88 2.04 -10.73 23.06
C THR A 88 1.06 -11.73 22.42
N GLY A 89 1.60 -12.70 21.69
CA GLY A 89 0.81 -13.75 21.03
C GLY A 89 0.03 -13.30 19.79
N ARG A 90 0.24 -12.06 19.32
CA ARG A 90 -0.42 -11.52 18.12
C ARG A 90 0.63 -10.88 17.19
N PRO A 91 1.30 -11.66 16.33
CA PRO A 91 2.26 -11.15 15.35
C PRO A 91 1.71 -9.96 14.55
N GLY A 92 2.57 -8.98 14.26
CA GLY A 92 2.18 -7.81 13.48
C GLY A 92 1.29 -6.80 14.20
N ARG A 93 0.89 -7.06 15.45
CA ARG A 93 -0.07 -6.22 16.18
C ARG A 93 0.61 -5.38 17.24
N TYR A 94 0.30 -4.08 17.26
CA TYR A 94 0.93 -3.12 18.16
C TYR A 94 -0.12 -2.22 18.84
N LEU A 95 0.17 -1.75 20.05
CA LEU A 95 -0.67 -0.82 20.81
C LEU A 95 0.16 0.28 21.44
N THR A 96 -0.36 1.50 21.42
CA THR A 96 0.16 2.60 22.25
C THR A 96 -0.26 2.43 23.71
N ARG A 97 0.28 3.27 24.59
CA ARG A 97 -0.12 3.25 26.00
C ARG A 97 -1.60 3.62 26.14
N LYS A 98 -2.28 3.00 27.11
CA LYS A 98 -3.73 3.17 27.34
C LYS A 98 -4.13 4.58 27.79
N ASP A 99 -3.18 5.37 28.28
CA ASP A 99 -3.35 6.76 28.72
C ASP A 99 -3.02 7.78 27.63
N TYR A 100 -2.65 7.34 26.42
CA TYR A 100 -2.42 8.22 25.27
C TYR A 100 -3.72 8.44 24.49
N PHE A 101 -4.22 9.68 24.47
CA PHE A 101 -5.45 10.06 23.78
C PHE A 101 -5.15 10.81 22.48
N TYR A 102 -5.81 10.40 21.39
CA TYR A 102 -5.67 11.07 20.09
C TYR A 102 -6.52 12.35 20.05
N ARG A 103 -5.94 13.44 19.55
CA ARG A 103 -6.56 14.76 19.51
C ARG A 103 -7.43 14.93 18.25
N PRO A 104 -8.63 15.54 18.36
CA PRO A 104 -9.44 15.88 17.20
C PRO A 104 -8.72 16.88 16.30
N GLY A 105 -9.01 16.85 15.00
CA GLY A 105 -8.43 17.77 14.01
C GLY A 105 -6.92 17.67 13.84
N THR A 106 -6.29 16.62 14.37
CA THR A 106 -4.83 16.44 14.34
C THR A 106 -4.46 15.42 13.28
N LYS A 107 -3.47 15.76 12.43
CA LYS A 107 -2.88 14.82 11.48
C LYS A 107 -1.77 14.03 12.17
N TYR A 108 -1.88 12.71 12.11
CA TYR A 108 -0.88 11.80 12.65
C TYR A 108 -0.07 11.17 11.52
N ASN A 109 1.23 11.04 11.75
CA ASN A 109 2.14 10.31 10.87
C ASN A 109 2.59 9.02 11.55
N LEU A 110 2.66 7.97 10.75
CA LEU A 110 3.16 6.65 11.12
C LEU A 110 4.56 6.47 10.54
N THR A 111 5.51 6.07 11.38
CA THR A 111 6.89 5.74 10.99
C THR A 111 7.39 4.47 11.65
#